data_AF-A0A497QN24-F1
#
_entry.id   AF-A0A497QN24-F1
#
_cell.length_a   1.000
_cell.length_b   1.000
_cell.length_c   1.000
_cell.angle_alpha   90.00
_cell.angle_beta   90.00
_cell.angle_gamma   90.00
#
_symmetry.space_group_name_H-M   'P 1'
#
loop_
_entity.id
_entity.type
_entity.pdbx_description
1 polymer ?
#
loop_
_entity_poly.entity_id
_entity_poly.type
_entity_poly.pdbx_seq_one_letter_code
_entity_poly.pdbx_strand_id
1 'polypeptide(L)'
;MVIVMYEKVINFVTRTENLLKDAGEYGHEMEHMMGWDWNMMGGWGFIPMFLVGFAFLLIIGLSLYYLLSLDRRQNTTVIYAPPPPPVQPVTPVNTAPVVTSSANMYGQTKFCPTCGAAVPHDARFCPSCGNKV
;
A
#
# COMPACT_ATOMS: atom_id res chain seq x y z
N MET A 1 22.81 1.92 18.83
CA MET A 1 21.33 1.92 18.85
C MET A 1 20.73 0.78 18.03
N VAL A 2 21.09 0.63 16.75
CA VAL A 2 20.55 -0.44 15.86
C VAL A 2 20.83 -1.85 16.37
N ILE A 3 22.03 -2.11 16.91
CA ILE A 3 22.43 -3.43 17.44
C ILE A 3 21.56 -3.84 18.65
N VAL A 4 21.20 -2.89 19.52
CA VAL A 4 20.36 -3.14 20.71
C VAL A 4 18.92 -3.44 20.32
N MET A 5 18.41 -2.85 19.23
CA MET A 5 17.11 -3.24 18.69
C MET A 5 17.13 -4.67 18.15
N TYR A 6 18.21 -5.07 17.48
CA TYR A 6 18.31 -6.40 16.89
C TYR A 6 18.32 -7.50 17.96
N GLU A 7 19.08 -7.32 19.05
CA GLU A 7 19.05 -8.25 20.19
C GLU A 7 17.67 -8.36 20.83
N LYS A 8 16.94 -7.25 20.98
CA LYS A 8 15.58 -7.28 21.55
C LYS A 8 14.58 -8.01 20.65
N VAL A 9 14.72 -7.88 19.34
CA VAL A 9 13.87 -8.58 18.37
C VAL A 9 14.15 -10.08 18.38
N ILE A 10 15.43 -10.49 18.38
CA ILE A 10 15.80 -11.91 18.46
C ILE A 10 15.25 -12.55 19.74
N ASN A 11 15.48 -11.90 20.89
CA ASN A 11 15.00 -12.40 22.18
C ASN A 11 13.47 -12.49 22.25
N PHE A 12 12.76 -11.59 21.58
CA PHE A 12 11.29 -11.64 21.50
C PHE A 12 10.80 -12.83 20.68
N VAL A 13 11.40 -13.05 19.50
CA VAL A 13 11.04 -14.16 18.60
C VAL A 13 11.30 -15.52 19.27
N THR A 14 12.48 -15.71 19.86
CA THR A 14 12.82 -16.96 20.55
C THR A 14 11.90 -17.23 21.74
N ARG A 15 11.45 -16.18 22.45
CA ARG A 15 10.50 -16.32 23.55
C ARG A 15 9.12 -16.77 23.06
N THR A 16 8.66 -16.25 21.93
CA THR A 16 7.38 -16.67 21.34
C THR A 16 7.41 -18.11 20.84
N GLU A 17 8.53 -18.56 20.25
CA GLU A 17 8.68 -19.96 19.81
C GLU A 17 8.65 -20.95 20.98
N ASN A 18 9.31 -20.63 22.10
CA ASN A 18 9.28 -21.50 23.27
C ASN A 18 7.87 -21.59 23.89
N LEU A 19 7.13 -20.50 23.94
CA LEU A 19 5.74 -20.50 24.43
C LEU A 19 4.79 -21.28 23.50
N LEU A 20 5.02 -21.22 22.19
CA LEU A 20 4.26 -22.02 21.22
C LEU A 20 4.56 -23.52 21.37
N LYS A 21 5.79 -23.87 21.72
CA LYS A 21 6.18 -25.27 21.96
C LYS A 21 5.48 -25.84 23.20
N ASP A 22 5.39 -25.05 24.27
CA ASP A 22 4.67 -25.44 25.50
C ASP A 22 3.14 -25.54 25.28
N ALA A 23 2.57 -24.73 24.38
CA ALA A 23 1.14 -24.80 24.03
C ALA A 23 0.78 -26.06 23.22
N GLY A 24 1.74 -26.64 22.48
CA GLY A 24 1.52 -27.86 21.72
C GLY A 24 1.37 -29.12 22.58
N GLU A 25 1.93 -29.13 23.80
CA GLU A 25 1.93 -30.30 24.68
C GLU A 25 0.59 -30.51 25.42
N TYR A 26 -0.25 -29.48 25.51
CA TYR A 26 -1.62 -29.58 26.05
C TYR A 26 -2.67 -30.03 25.01
N GLY A 27 -2.29 -30.21 23.74
CA GLY A 27 -3.21 -30.60 22.67
C GLY A 27 -3.62 -32.08 22.69
N HIS A 28 -2.89 -32.94 23.39
CA HIS A 28 -3.04 -34.40 23.27
C HIS A 28 -4.11 -35.02 24.19
N GLU A 29 -4.64 -34.26 25.15
CA GLU A 29 -5.58 -34.78 26.16
C GLU A 29 -7.06 -34.50 25.85
N MET A 30 -7.33 -33.67 24.84
CA MET A 30 -8.70 -33.26 24.46
C MET A 30 -9.42 -34.31 23.60
N GLU A 31 -8.68 -35.27 23.02
CA GLU A 31 -9.24 -36.27 22.08
C GLU A 31 -10.06 -37.36 22.79
N HIS A 32 -9.75 -37.65 24.06
CA HIS A 32 -10.44 -38.71 24.81
C HIS A 32 -11.75 -38.29 25.47
N MET A 33 -12.08 -36.99 25.49
CA MET A 33 -13.34 -36.49 26.10
C MET A 33 -14.46 -36.27 25.09
N MET A 34 -14.16 -36.31 23.79
CA MET A 34 -15.19 -36.30 22.76
C MET A 34 -15.28 -37.71 22.14
N GLY A 35 -16.05 -38.58 22.80
CA GLY A 35 -16.39 -39.90 22.27
C GLY A 35 -17.23 -39.78 21.00
N TRP A 36 -16.57 -39.74 19.84
CA TRP A 36 -17.20 -39.89 18.54
C TRP A 36 -17.08 -41.35 18.12
N ASP A 37 -18.11 -42.14 18.45
CA ASP A 37 -18.27 -43.50 17.92
C ASP A 37 -18.58 -43.41 16.42
N TRP A 38 -17.60 -43.79 15.59
CA TRP A 38 -17.65 -43.66 14.12
C TRP A 38 -18.78 -44.45 13.47
N ASN A 39 -19.43 -45.37 14.20
CA ASN A 39 -20.50 -46.20 13.67
C ASN A 39 -21.90 -45.52 13.70
N MET A 40 -22.01 -44.26 14.15
CA MET A 40 -23.27 -43.48 14.10
C MET A 40 -23.38 -42.51 12.90
N MET A 41 -22.34 -42.29 12.10
CA MET A 41 -22.37 -41.36 10.96
C MET A 41 -22.69 -42.07 9.64
N GLY A 42 -23.86 -42.70 9.58
CA GLY A 42 -24.45 -43.22 8.35
C GLY A 42 -24.79 -42.08 7.36
N GLY A 43 -24.06 -41.99 6.26
CA GLY A 43 -24.49 -41.35 5.00
C GLY A 43 -24.56 -39.82 4.92
N TRP A 44 -24.61 -39.08 6.04
CA TRP A 44 -24.75 -37.61 6.06
C TRP A 44 -23.51 -36.86 6.58
N GLY A 45 -22.47 -37.57 7.03
CA GLY A 45 -21.27 -36.99 7.66
C GLY A 45 -20.31 -36.24 6.74
N PHE A 46 -20.47 -36.34 5.41
CA PHE A 46 -19.63 -35.62 4.45
C PHE A 46 -20.10 -34.18 4.20
N ILE A 47 -21.41 -33.93 4.28
CA ILE A 47 -22.02 -32.62 4.04
C ILE A 47 -21.43 -31.53 4.96
N PRO A 48 -21.27 -31.74 6.28
CA PRO A 48 -20.65 -30.73 7.13
C PRO A 48 -19.15 -30.53 6.82
N MET A 49 -18.42 -31.57 6.43
CA MET A 49 -17.01 -31.44 6.03
C MET A 49 -16.85 -30.66 4.72
N PHE A 50 -17.76 -30.88 3.75
CA PHE A 50 -17.78 -30.10 2.52
C PHE A 50 -18.25 -28.66 2.75
N LEU A 51 -19.20 -28.41 3.64
CA LEU A 51 -19.63 -27.05 3.98
C LEU A 51 -18.55 -26.27 4.74
N VAL A 52 -17.88 -26.93 5.70
CA VAL A 52 -16.76 -26.32 6.43
C VAL A 52 -15.59 -26.11 5.48
N GLY A 53 -15.24 -27.11 4.66
CA GLY A 53 -14.19 -26.99 3.65
C GLY A 53 -14.48 -25.89 2.62
N PHE A 54 -15.72 -25.82 2.12
CA PHE A 54 -16.14 -24.79 1.18
C PHE A 54 -16.16 -23.40 1.81
N ALA A 55 -16.61 -23.28 3.07
CA ALA A 55 -16.51 -22.03 3.82
C ALA A 55 -15.06 -21.58 3.98
N PHE A 56 -14.14 -22.49 4.30
CA PHE A 56 -12.71 -22.20 4.37
C PHE A 56 -12.14 -21.78 3.01
N LEU A 57 -12.49 -22.46 1.92
CA LEU A 57 -12.06 -22.10 0.57
C LEU A 57 -12.57 -20.71 0.15
N LEU A 58 -13.81 -20.36 0.52
CA LEU A 58 -14.37 -19.04 0.26
C LEU A 58 -13.67 -17.96 1.11
N ILE A 59 -13.40 -18.22 2.39
CA ILE A 59 -12.70 -17.28 3.28
C ILE A 59 -11.28 -17.04 2.78
N ILE A 60 -10.53 -18.10 2.47
CA ILE A 60 -9.16 -18.01 1.95
C ILE A 60 -9.15 -17.31 0.59
N GLY A 61 -10.09 -17.65 -0.31
CA GLY A 61 -10.22 -17.02 -1.62
C GLY A 61 -10.57 -15.53 -1.55
N LEU A 62 -11.53 -15.15 -0.69
CA LEU A 62 -11.89 -13.74 -0.47
C LEU A 62 -10.75 -12.96 0.18
N SER A 63 -10.02 -13.57 1.12
CA SER A 63 -8.84 -12.96 1.73
C SER A 63 -7.74 -12.72 0.70
N LEU A 64 -7.42 -13.70 -0.15
CA LEU A 64 -6.46 -13.56 -1.25
C LEU A 64 -6.91 -12.51 -2.27
N TYR A 65 -8.19 -12.55 -2.67
CA TYR A 65 -8.77 -11.55 -3.56
C TYR A 65 -8.65 -10.14 -2.99
N TYR A 66 -8.94 -9.96 -1.70
CA TYR A 66 -8.82 -8.67 -1.03
C TYR A 66 -7.37 -8.18 -1.01
N LEU A 67 -6.40 -9.04 -0.67
CA LEU A 67 -4.98 -8.69 -0.70
C LEU A 67 -4.50 -8.31 -2.10
N LEU A 68 -4.89 -9.06 -3.14
CA LEU A 68 -4.58 -8.72 -4.55
C LEU A 68 -5.27 -7.42 -4.99
N SER A 69 -6.46 -7.13 -4.47
CA SER A 69 -7.18 -5.89 -4.76
C SER A 69 -6.52 -4.66 -4.13
N LEU A 70 -5.94 -4.82 -2.94
CA LEU A 70 -5.17 -3.77 -2.26
C LEU A 70 -3.82 -3.55 -2.92
N ASP A 71 -3.15 -4.61 -3.35
CA ASP A 71 -1.93 -4.51 -4.13
C ASP A 71 -2.18 -3.69 -5.41
N ARG A 72 -3.27 -3.97 -6.13
CA ARG A 72 -3.68 -3.16 -7.31
C ARG A 72 -3.93 -1.69 -6.95
N ARG A 73 -4.44 -1.36 -5.75
CA ARG A 73 -4.66 0.03 -5.30
C ARG A 73 -3.35 0.77 -5.03
N GLN A 74 -2.35 0.11 -4.45
CA GLN A 74 -1.02 0.72 -4.20
C GLN A 74 -0.15 0.73 -5.47
N ASN A 75 -0.22 -0.32 -6.28
CA ASN A 75 0.50 -0.46 -7.54
C ASN A 75 -0.02 0.51 -8.62
N THR A 76 -1.29 0.94 -8.55
CA THR A 76 -1.80 2.02 -9.44
C THR A 76 -1.24 3.40 -9.06
N THR A 77 -0.63 3.55 -7.87
CA THR A 77 0.01 4.82 -7.45
C THR A 77 1.51 4.87 -7.73
N VAL A 78 2.10 3.79 -8.26
CA VAL A 78 3.54 3.66 -8.45
C VAL A 78 3.81 3.10 -9.86
N ILE A 79 4.27 3.97 -10.77
CA ILE A 79 4.96 3.63 -12.02
C ILE A 79 4.09 3.02 -13.13
N TYR A 80 3.36 3.86 -13.86
CA TYR A 80 3.57 4.00 -15.32
C TYR A 80 3.18 5.43 -15.67
N ALA A 81 4.13 6.35 -15.51
CA ALA A 81 4.09 7.52 -16.39
C ALA A 81 4.09 6.97 -17.83
N PRO A 82 3.23 7.47 -18.73
CA PRO A 82 3.31 7.09 -20.14
C PRO A 82 4.77 7.26 -20.59
N PRO A 83 5.31 6.33 -21.41
CA PRO A 83 6.67 6.45 -21.90
C PRO A 83 6.85 7.87 -22.43
N PRO A 84 7.93 8.57 -22.06
CA PRO A 84 8.15 9.93 -22.53
C PRO A 84 8.01 9.92 -24.06
N PRO A 85 7.30 10.89 -24.65
CA PRO A 85 7.20 10.99 -26.10
C PRO A 85 8.61 10.88 -26.69
N PRO A 86 8.78 10.23 -27.85
CA PRO A 86 10.09 10.00 -28.46
C PRO A 86 10.90 11.28 -28.37
N VAL A 87 11.98 11.26 -27.59
CA VAL A 87 12.85 12.42 -27.41
C VAL A 87 13.40 12.72 -28.79
N GLN A 88 12.79 13.68 -29.47
CA GLN A 88 13.31 14.13 -30.75
C GLN A 88 14.72 14.66 -30.49
N PRO A 89 15.70 14.38 -31.38
CA PRO A 89 17.06 14.87 -31.23
C PRO A 89 17.03 16.37 -30.96
N VAL A 90 17.44 16.77 -29.76
CA VAL A 90 17.60 18.19 -29.44
C VAL A 90 18.69 18.71 -30.37
N THR A 91 18.29 19.52 -31.35
CA THR A 91 19.23 20.27 -32.16
C THR A 91 19.99 21.23 -31.25
N PRO A 92 21.29 21.46 -31.48
CA PRO A 92 22.08 22.35 -30.63
C PRO A 92 21.48 23.77 -30.71
N VAL A 93 20.86 24.19 -29.61
CA VAL A 93 20.43 25.57 -29.39
C VAL A 93 21.69 26.38 -29.14
N ASN A 94 22.33 26.81 -30.23
CA ASN A 94 23.33 27.86 -30.19
C ASN A 94 22.59 29.18 -29.96
N THR A 95 22.38 29.51 -28.69
CA THR A 95 22.05 30.88 -28.30
C THR A 95 23.14 31.36 -27.36
N ALA A 96 23.91 32.32 -27.87
CA ALA A 96 24.88 33.12 -27.14
C ALA A 96 24.25 33.68 -25.83
N PRO A 97 25.08 34.04 -24.83
CA PRO A 97 24.61 34.20 -23.46
C PRO A 97 23.75 35.46 -23.32
N VAL A 98 22.46 35.31 -23.05
CA VAL A 98 21.65 36.41 -22.51
C VAL A 98 21.92 36.48 -21.01
N VAL A 99 23.01 37.15 -20.66
CA VAL A 99 23.18 37.74 -19.33
C VAL A 99 22.45 39.08 -19.32
N THR A 100 21.26 39.11 -18.73
CA THR A 100 20.71 40.35 -18.15
C THR A 100 19.86 39.98 -16.93
N SER A 101 20.53 39.92 -15.78
CA SER A 101 20.16 40.58 -14.52
C SER A 101 18.67 40.66 -14.15
N SER A 102 18.24 39.84 -13.18
CA SER A 102 17.32 40.30 -12.11
C SER A 102 17.30 39.34 -10.92
N ALA A 103 18.35 39.44 -10.10
CA ALA A 103 18.19 39.24 -8.66
C ALA A 103 17.27 40.36 -8.12
N ASN A 104 15.94 40.17 -8.24
CA ASN A 104 14.89 40.81 -7.44
C ASN A 104 13.50 40.30 -7.88
N MET A 105 13.11 39.11 -7.40
CA MET A 105 11.70 38.71 -7.29
C MET A 105 11.46 38.17 -5.87
N TYR A 106 11.99 38.87 -4.86
CA TYR A 106 11.49 38.74 -3.51
C TYR A 106 10.14 39.49 -3.45
N GLY A 107 9.05 38.74 -3.59
CA GLY A 107 7.82 39.05 -2.85
C GLY A 107 6.78 39.96 -3.50
N GLN A 108 6.57 39.91 -4.82
CA GLN A 108 5.34 40.48 -5.40
C GLN A 108 4.45 39.35 -5.94
N THR A 109 3.66 38.78 -5.03
CA THR A 109 2.50 37.97 -5.37
C THR A 109 1.27 38.88 -5.37
N LYS A 110 0.45 38.78 -6.42
CA LYS A 110 -0.86 39.44 -6.48
C LYS A 110 -1.95 38.42 -6.17
N PHE A 111 -3.06 38.86 -5.61
CA PHE A 111 -4.21 37.99 -5.40
C PHE A 111 -5.12 37.99 -6.63
N CYS A 112 -5.60 36.83 -7.03
CA CYS A 112 -6.57 36.70 -8.10
C CYS A 112 -7.88 37.39 -7.69
N PRO A 113 -8.44 38.31 -8.50
CA PRO A 113 -9.69 39.01 -8.15
C PRO A 113 -10.92 38.10 -8.20
N THR A 114 -10.82 36.93 -8.86
CA THR A 114 -11.93 35.97 -8.97
C THR A 114 -11.99 34.99 -7.79
N CYS A 115 -10.85 34.43 -7.38
CA CYS A 115 -10.82 33.37 -6.35
C CYS A 115 -10.03 33.73 -5.10
N GLY A 116 -9.30 34.84 -5.09
CA GLY A 116 -8.47 35.26 -3.96
C GLY A 116 -7.17 34.49 -3.79
N ALA A 117 -6.80 33.58 -4.71
CA ALA A 117 -5.54 32.85 -4.62
C ALA A 117 -4.33 33.76 -4.86
N ALA A 118 -3.21 33.52 -4.18
CA ALA A 118 -1.95 34.21 -4.44
C ALA A 118 -1.33 33.69 -5.75
N VAL A 119 -1.04 34.61 -6.66
CA VAL A 119 -0.54 34.33 -8.01
C VAL A 119 0.72 35.17 -8.25
N PRO A 120 1.76 34.64 -8.90
CA PRO A 120 2.95 35.42 -9.24
C PRO A 120 2.56 36.62 -10.13
N HIS A 121 3.22 37.76 -9.91
CA HIS A 121 2.94 39.01 -10.63
C HIS A 121 2.98 38.84 -12.16
N ASP A 122 3.86 37.98 -12.66
CA ASP A 122 4.08 37.74 -14.09
C ASP A 122 3.13 36.70 -14.72
N ALA A 123 2.25 36.07 -13.94
CA ALA A 123 1.27 35.13 -14.49
C ALA A 123 0.10 35.86 -15.17
N ARG A 124 -0.26 35.36 -16.35
CA ARG A 124 -1.39 35.83 -17.17
C ARG A 124 -2.71 35.15 -16.82
N PHE A 125 -2.66 34.00 -16.16
CA PHE A 125 -3.81 33.20 -15.77
C PHE A 125 -3.62 32.63 -14.36
N CYS A 126 -4.71 32.49 -13.63
CA CYS A 126 -4.72 31.90 -12.31
C CYS A 126 -4.55 30.38 -12.41
N PRO A 127 -3.53 29.76 -11.79
CA PRO A 127 -3.41 28.31 -11.76
C PRO A 127 -4.49 27.63 -10.90
N SER A 128 -5.14 28.38 -10.00
CA SER A 128 -6.15 27.83 -9.09
C SER A 128 -7.57 27.83 -9.67
N CYS A 129 -7.93 28.81 -10.51
CA CYS A 129 -9.29 28.90 -11.06
C CYS A 129 -9.37 29.01 -12.60
N GLY A 130 -8.24 29.16 -13.30
CA GLY A 130 -8.19 29.25 -14.76
C GLY A 130 -8.56 30.61 -15.35
N ASN A 131 -9.05 31.56 -14.56
CA ASN A 131 -9.36 32.91 -15.02
C ASN A 131 -8.10 33.77 -15.20
N LYS A 132 -8.20 34.79 -16.07
CA LYS A 132 -7.15 35.80 -16.27
C LYS A 132 -6.92 36.61 -14.99
N VAL A 133 -5.65 36.89 -14.65
CA VAL A 133 -5.22 37.62 -13.44
C VAL A 133 -4.45 38.90 -13.72
#